data_AF-A0A7V9ZNH4-F1
#
_entry.id   AF-A0A7V9ZNH4-F1
#
_cell.length_a   1.000
_cell.length_b   1.000
_cell.length_c   1.000
_cell.angle_alpha   90.00
_cell.angle_beta   90.00
_cell.angle_gamma   90.00
#
_symmetry.space_group_name_H-M   'P 1'
#
loop_
_entity.id
_entity.type
_entity.pdbx_description
1 polymer ?
#
loop_
_entity_poly.entity_id
_entity_poly.type
_entity_poly.pdbx_seq_one_letter_code
_entity_poly.pdbx_strand_id
1 'polypeptide(L)'
;INSRVGEEEYAHDEQGNLKEMTLRGSNNEILRREVYAYEYDAIGNWVKMITSTLTYEEGKVTQQPTEVTYRNIAYYFDQAIADIVKSNPSKTDGFSGGQSGKENLASLRGSFDAWLVATNARDLESLMKFYSLKMDAFYRARDVSQDVVRADRTRIFQRAEAIEVRAGAPEIVISPDGRTASMLFSKEYFMKVNGRERRGKVLQQLGWQLTGEGWKIVSERDIKVLVKG
;
A
#
# COMPACT_ATOMS: atom_id res chain seq x y z
N ILE A 1 29.20 2.88 -35.69
CA ILE A 1 30.02 1.85 -35.00
C ILE A 1 29.63 1.94 -33.53
N ASN A 2 28.74 1.08 -33.04
CA ASN A 2 28.30 1.10 -31.63
C ASN A 2 28.90 -0.13 -30.93
N SER A 3 30.09 0.03 -30.36
CA SER A 3 30.71 -0.98 -29.51
C SER A 3 29.99 -1.03 -28.16
N ARG A 4 29.38 -2.19 -27.87
CA ARG A 4 28.88 -2.57 -26.54
C ARG A 4 30.04 -2.52 -25.55
N VAL A 5 29.90 -1.78 -24.45
CA VAL A 5 30.84 -1.80 -23.32
C VAL A 5 30.04 -2.12 -22.06
N GLY A 6 30.51 -3.12 -21.31
CA GLY A 6 29.89 -3.62 -20.08
C GLY A 6 29.54 -5.10 -20.15
N GLU A 7 30.32 -5.98 -19.53
CA GLU A 7 29.85 -7.34 -19.21
C GLU A 7 29.10 -7.27 -17.87
N GLU A 8 27.84 -7.68 -17.87
CA GLU A 8 26.97 -7.69 -16.69
C GLU A 8 26.98 -9.09 -16.08
N GLU A 9 27.45 -9.18 -14.84
CA GLU A 9 27.40 -10.41 -14.03
C GLU A 9 26.25 -10.30 -13.02
N TYR A 10 25.43 -11.35 -12.93
CA TYR A 10 24.24 -11.41 -12.08
C TYR A 10 24.35 -12.53 -11.05
N ALA A 11 24.13 -12.19 -9.77
CA ALA A 11 24.00 -13.17 -8.69
C ALA A 11 22.57 -13.20 -8.18
N HIS A 12 22.08 -14.38 -7.81
CA HIS A 12 20.71 -14.59 -7.32
C HIS A 12 20.70 -15.07 -5.86
N ASP A 13 19.60 -14.82 -5.15
CA ASP A 13 19.34 -15.38 -3.83
C ASP A 13 18.78 -16.82 -3.91
N GLU A 14 18.49 -17.44 -2.76
CA GLU A 14 17.95 -18.80 -2.67
C GLU A 14 16.53 -18.94 -3.25
N GLN A 15 15.80 -17.83 -3.38
CA GLN A 15 14.47 -17.77 -4.00
C GLN A 15 14.56 -17.49 -5.52
N GLY A 16 15.78 -17.31 -6.04
CA GLY A 16 16.03 -17.00 -7.44
C GLY A 16 15.82 -15.53 -7.81
N ASN A 17 15.66 -14.61 -6.84
CA ASN A 17 15.60 -13.17 -7.13
C ASN A 17 17.00 -12.61 -7.33
N LEU A 18 17.10 -11.49 -8.05
CA LEU A 18 18.38 -10.86 -8.31
C LEU A 18 18.95 -10.27 -7.01
N LYS A 19 20.10 -10.74 -6.56
CA LYS A 19 20.74 -10.27 -5.32
C LYS A 19 21.77 -9.18 -5.60
N GLU A 20 22.50 -9.30 -6.70
CA GLU A 20 23.60 -8.41 -7.04
C GLU A 20 23.83 -8.36 -8.55
N MET A 21 24.19 -7.18 -9.06
CA MET A 21 24.65 -6.98 -10.44
C MET A 21 26.02 -6.29 -10.41
N THR A 22 26.98 -6.83 -11.16
CA THR A 22 28.30 -6.21 -11.36
C THR A 22 28.48 -5.85 -12.82
N LEU A 23 28.77 -4.58 -13.11
CA LEU A 23 29.14 -4.11 -14.44
C LEU A 23 30.66 -3.97 -14.53
N ARG A 24 31.28 -4.69 -15.46
CA ARG A 24 32.72 -4.64 -15.71
C ARG A 24 33.08 -3.91 -16.99
N GLY A 25 34.15 -3.12 -16.93
CA GLY A 25 34.75 -2.46 -18.09
C GLY A 25 35.63 -3.39 -18.91
N SER A 26 36.18 -2.88 -20.00
CA SER A 26 36.95 -3.67 -20.97
C SER A 26 38.25 -4.26 -20.41
N ASN A 27 38.76 -3.73 -19.29
CA ASN A 27 39.99 -4.19 -18.64
C ASN A 27 39.67 -4.95 -17.33
N ASN A 28 38.45 -5.49 -17.21
CA ASN A 28 37.94 -6.22 -16.05
C ASN A 28 37.78 -5.37 -14.76
N GLU A 29 37.90 -4.05 -14.87
CA GLU A 29 37.63 -3.11 -13.77
C GLU A 29 36.12 -3.08 -13.45
N ILE A 30 35.76 -2.99 -12.16
CA ILE A 30 34.36 -2.86 -11.74
C ILE A 30 33.95 -1.41 -11.93
N LEU A 31 33.04 -1.16 -12.88
CA LEU A 31 32.49 0.17 -13.15
C LEU A 31 31.31 0.49 -12.23
N ARG A 32 30.52 -0.53 -11.89
CA ARG A 32 29.35 -0.39 -11.02
C ARG A 32 29.03 -1.72 -10.35
N ARG A 33 28.57 -1.63 -9.11
CA ARG A 33 27.98 -2.76 -8.41
C ARG A 33 26.69 -2.34 -7.74
N GLU A 34 25.63 -3.10 -7.98
CA GLU A 34 24.31 -2.88 -7.41
C GLU A 34 23.92 -4.07 -6.55
N VAL A 35 23.29 -3.80 -5.42
CA VAL A 35 22.65 -4.81 -4.56
C VAL A 35 21.17 -4.54 -4.49
N TYR A 36 20.40 -5.62 -4.45
CA TYR A 36 18.94 -5.55 -4.42
C TYR A 36 18.42 -6.17 -3.14
N ALA A 37 17.49 -5.48 -2.49
CA ALA A 37 16.79 -5.97 -1.31
C ALA A 37 15.29 -6.03 -1.60
N TYR A 38 14.62 -7.06 -1.08
CA TYR A 38 13.20 -7.31 -1.34
C TYR A 38 12.39 -7.27 -0.04
N GLU A 39 11.17 -6.76 -0.15
CA GLU A 39 10.11 -6.99 0.84
C GLU A 39 9.02 -7.83 0.21
N TYR A 40 8.50 -8.78 0.98
CA TYR A 40 7.51 -9.77 0.53
C TYR A 40 6.17 -9.56 1.23
N ASP A 41 5.09 -9.99 0.59
CA ASP A 41 3.79 -10.08 1.21
C ASP A 41 3.62 -11.36 2.04
N ALA A 42 2.43 -11.49 2.66
CA ALA A 42 2.10 -12.56 3.59
C ALA A 42 2.12 -13.97 2.98
N ILE A 43 2.17 -14.11 1.65
CA ILE A 43 2.23 -15.41 0.97
C ILE A 43 3.55 -15.61 0.22
N GLY A 44 4.53 -14.72 0.42
CA GLY A 44 5.90 -14.89 -0.07
C GLY A 44 6.19 -14.28 -1.44
N ASN A 45 5.33 -13.41 -1.97
CA ASN A 45 5.63 -12.70 -3.22
C ASN A 45 6.30 -11.35 -2.92
N TRP A 46 7.37 -10.99 -3.65
CA TRP A 46 8.01 -9.70 -3.45
C TRP A 46 7.10 -8.58 -3.98
N VAL A 47 6.87 -7.58 -3.13
CA VAL A 47 6.02 -6.41 -3.38
C VAL A 47 6.83 -5.12 -3.50
N LYS A 48 8.08 -5.15 -3.02
CA LYS A 48 9.02 -4.03 -3.11
C LYS A 48 10.43 -4.54 -3.35
N MET A 49 11.16 -3.82 -4.19
CA MET A 49 12.59 -4.00 -4.43
C MET A 49 13.28 -2.66 -4.19
N ILE A 50 14.41 -2.67 -3.48
CA ILE A 50 15.29 -1.53 -3.29
C ILE A 50 16.60 -1.84 -4.00
N THR A 51 16.94 -1.04 -5.00
CA THR A 51 18.25 -1.07 -5.67
C THR A 51 19.18 -0.10 -4.97
N SER A 52 20.37 -0.56 -4.59
CA SER A 52 21.42 0.30 -4.02
C SER A 52 22.72 0.14 -4.77
N THR A 53 23.38 1.26 -5.09
CA THR A 53 24.75 1.22 -5.63
C THR A 53 25.75 1.10 -4.47
N LEU A 54 26.72 0.20 -4.64
CA LEU A 54 27.87 0.06 -3.75
C LEU A 54 28.96 1.03 -4.18
N THR A 55 29.41 1.88 -3.26
CA THR A 55 30.57 2.76 -3.42
C THR A 55 31.67 2.31 -2.48
N TYR A 56 32.90 2.32 -2.98
CA TYR A 56 34.10 1.93 -2.23
C TYR A 56 34.93 3.19 -2.01
N GLU A 57 34.91 3.73 -0.79
CA GLU A 57 35.71 4.89 -0.39
C GLU A 57 36.58 4.51 0.81
N GLU A 58 37.90 4.75 0.72
CA GLU A 58 38.85 4.53 1.82
C GLU A 58 38.80 3.11 2.44
N GLY A 59 38.53 2.09 1.63
CA GLY A 59 38.42 0.70 2.09
C GLY A 59 37.10 0.37 2.81
N LYS A 60 36.16 1.32 2.91
CA LYS A 60 34.80 1.11 3.39
C LYS A 60 33.83 1.01 2.24
N VAL A 61 32.89 0.08 2.38
CA VAL A 61 31.80 -0.11 1.44
C VAL A 61 30.58 0.65 1.95
N THR A 62 30.07 1.60 1.17
CA THR A 62 28.81 2.28 1.50
C THR A 62 27.74 1.96 0.46
N GLN A 63 26.52 1.72 0.93
CA GLN A 63 25.36 1.42 0.08
C GLN A 63 24.48 2.65 0.01
N GLN A 64 24.20 3.11 -1.21
CA GLN A 64 23.31 4.25 -1.45
C GLN A 64 22.09 3.75 -2.23
N PRO A 65 20.88 3.80 -1.66
CA PRO A 65 19.65 3.48 -2.38
C PRO A 65 19.49 4.42 -3.58
N THR A 66 19.36 3.85 -4.77
CA THR A 66 19.24 4.59 -6.03
C THR A 66 17.85 4.48 -6.64
N GLU A 67 17.16 3.35 -6.40
CA GLU A 67 15.82 3.12 -6.94
C GLU A 67 14.97 2.29 -5.97
N VAL A 68 13.67 2.56 -5.93
CA VAL A 68 12.68 1.73 -5.25
C VAL A 68 11.59 1.35 -6.24
N THR A 69 11.41 0.05 -6.46
CA THR A 69 10.42 -0.51 -7.38
C THR A 69 9.33 -1.24 -6.60
N TYR A 70 8.08 -1.04 -7.00
CA TYR A 70 6.92 -1.70 -6.38
C TYR A 70 6.20 -2.62 -7.35
N ARG A 71 5.64 -3.71 -6.84
CA ARG A 71 4.83 -4.67 -7.60
C ARG A 71 3.38 -4.68 -7.14
N ASN A 72 2.48 -4.71 -8.13
CA ASN A 72 1.07 -4.96 -7.91
C ASN A 72 0.74 -6.41 -8.27
N ILE A 73 0.35 -7.21 -7.29
CA ILE A 73 -0.05 -8.61 -7.47
C ILE A 73 -1.51 -8.72 -7.04
N ALA A 74 -2.37 -9.13 -7.99
CA ALA A 74 -3.78 -9.34 -7.73
C ALA A 74 -4.01 -10.80 -7.34
N TYR A 75 -4.59 -11.01 -6.17
CA TYR A 75 -4.99 -12.32 -5.67
C TYR A 75 -6.47 -12.54 -5.92
N TYR A 76 -6.81 -13.65 -6.60
CA TYR A 76 -8.16 -14.16 -6.63
C TYR A 76 -8.32 -15.03 -5.38
N PHE A 77 -8.98 -14.49 -4.35
CA PHE A 77 -9.07 -15.13 -3.04
C PHE A 77 -9.96 -16.38 -3.11
N ASP A 78 -9.35 -17.55 -2.95
CA ASP A 78 -10.02 -18.83 -2.82
C ASP A 78 -9.51 -19.59 -1.57
N GLN A 79 -10.01 -20.81 -1.36
CA GLN A 79 -9.65 -21.64 -0.21
C GLN A 79 -8.14 -21.93 -0.16
N ALA A 80 -7.45 -21.99 -1.31
CA ALA A 80 -6.03 -22.32 -1.38
C ALA A 80 -5.15 -21.19 -0.81
N ILE A 81 -5.50 -19.92 -1.08
CA ILE A 81 -4.81 -18.77 -0.47
C ILE A 81 -5.03 -18.72 1.05
N ALA A 82 -6.25 -19.05 1.51
CA ALA A 82 -6.55 -19.10 2.95
C ALA A 82 -5.69 -20.15 3.70
N ASP A 83 -5.39 -21.27 3.06
CA ASP A 83 -4.59 -22.35 3.65
C ASP A 83 -3.07 -22.06 3.62
N ILE A 84 -2.58 -21.32 2.62
CA ILE A 84 -1.18 -20.84 2.58
C ILE A 84 -0.90 -19.86 3.72
N VAL A 85 -1.81 -18.91 3.97
CA VAL A 85 -1.69 -17.94 5.07
C VAL A 85 -1.66 -18.63 6.44
N LYS A 86 -2.41 -19.73 6.59
CA LYS A 86 -2.43 -20.51 7.84
C LYS A 86 -1.20 -21.40 8.03
N SER A 87 -0.56 -21.85 6.95
CA SER A 87 0.52 -22.84 7.01
C SER A 87 1.92 -22.26 7.10
N ASN A 88 2.09 -20.94 6.91
CA ASN A 88 3.42 -20.33 6.80
C ASN A 88 3.69 -19.25 7.88
N PRO A 89 3.91 -19.61 9.15
CA PRO A 89 4.41 -18.66 10.15
C PRO A 89 5.92 -18.48 9.94
N SER A 90 6.31 -17.69 8.94
CA SER A 90 7.73 -17.51 8.63
C SER A 90 8.42 -16.52 9.57
N LYS A 91 9.46 -17.08 10.21
CA LYS A 91 10.57 -16.50 10.97
C LYS A 91 10.95 -15.08 10.59
N THR A 92 11.09 -14.21 11.58
CA THR A 92 11.96 -13.04 11.53
C THR A 92 12.70 -12.91 12.85
N ASP A 93 14.02 -13.08 12.80
CA ASP A 93 14.94 -12.81 13.91
C ASP A 93 14.97 -11.31 14.25
N GLY A 94 15.34 -11.05 15.51
CA GLY A 94 15.05 -9.82 16.24
C GLY A 94 15.68 -8.53 15.69
N PHE A 95 14.81 -7.53 15.50
CA PHE A 95 15.13 -6.10 15.65
C PHE A 95 13.96 -5.43 16.36
N SER A 96 14.10 -5.23 17.67
CA SER A 96 13.07 -4.81 18.63
C SER A 96 12.62 -3.35 18.51
N GLY A 97 13.13 -2.58 17.53
CA GLY A 97 12.60 -1.26 17.16
C GLY A 97 11.71 -1.26 15.91
N GLY A 98 11.68 -2.36 15.14
CA GLY A 98 10.95 -2.46 13.86
C GLY A 98 9.64 -3.25 13.92
N GLN A 99 9.39 -3.99 15.01
CA GLN A 99 8.19 -4.82 15.14
C GLN A 99 6.92 -3.99 15.30
N SER A 100 6.90 -2.99 16.19
CA SER A 100 5.71 -2.14 16.39
C SER A 100 5.33 -1.35 15.14
N GLY A 101 6.32 -0.87 14.38
CA GLY A 101 6.08 -0.17 13.11
C GLY A 101 5.51 -1.08 12.02
N LYS A 102 6.04 -2.30 11.89
CA LYS A 102 5.53 -3.31 10.94
C LYS A 102 4.14 -3.81 11.32
N GLU A 103 3.89 -4.05 12.60
CA GLU A 103 2.58 -4.45 13.13
C GLU A 103 1.53 -3.34 12.94
N ASN A 104 1.91 -2.08 13.21
CA ASN A 104 1.04 -0.93 12.98
C ASN A 104 0.71 -0.77 11.50
N LEU A 105 1.69 -0.92 10.60
CA LEU A 105 1.48 -0.87 9.16
C LEU A 105 0.56 -1.99 8.67
N ALA A 106 0.77 -3.23 9.13
CA ALA A 106 -0.06 -4.37 8.78
C ALA A 106 -1.50 -4.21 9.29
N SER A 107 -1.68 -3.76 10.54
CA SER A 107 -2.99 -3.49 11.14
C SER A 107 -3.73 -2.37 10.40
N LEU A 108 -3.02 -1.29 10.05
CA LEU A 108 -3.56 -0.17 9.28
C LEU A 108 -3.98 -0.63 7.88
N ARG A 109 -3.16 -1.46 7.22
CA ARG A 109 -3.49 -2.05 5.91
C ARG A 109 -4.73 -2.93 5.97
N GLY A 110 -4.82 -3.81 6.96
CA GLY A 110 -6.01 -4.64 7.19
C GLY A 110 -7.28 -3.81 7.44
N SER A 111 -7.15 -2.69 8.15
CA SER A 111 -8.26 -1.75 8.38
C SER A 111 -8.75 -1.10 7.09
N PHE A 112 -7.83 -0.72 6.19
CA PHE A 112 -8.17 -0.20 4.87
C PHE A 112 -8.89 -1.23 3.99
N ASP A 113 -8.37 -2.46 3.95
CA ASP A 113 -8.96 -3.54 3.14
C ASP A 113 -10.38 -3.89 3.65
N ALA A 114 -10.55 -3.97 4.97
CA ALA A 114 -11.86 -4.23 5.58
C ALA A 114 -12.86 -3.05 5.36
N TRP A 115 -12.39 -1.81 5.37
CA TRP A 115 -13.20 -0.64 4.99
C TRP A 115 -13.68 -0.72 3.53
N LEU A 116 -12.81 -1.16 2.61
CA LEU A 116 -13.16 -1.33 1.20
C LEU A 116 -14.18 -2.46 0.99
N VAL A 117 -14.02 -3.58 1.71
CA VAL A 117 -14.98 -4.69 1.72
C VAL A 117 -16.34 -4.23 2.23
N ALA A 118 -16.39 -3.54 3.38
CA ALA A 118 -17.64 -3.03 3.94
C ALA A 118 -18.33 -2.02 3.01
N THR A 119 -17.55 -1.18 2.33
CA THR A 119 -18.07 -0.22 1.33
C THR A 119 -18.74 -0.93 0.16
N ASN A 120 -18.08 -1.93 -0.44
CA ASN A 120 -18.63 -2.69 -1.56
C ASN A 120 -19.82 -3.57 -1.15
N ALA A 121 -19.79 -4.12 0.06
CA ALA A 121 -20.91 -4.89 0.62
C ALA A 121 -22.12 -4.01 0.97
N ARG A 122 -21.98 -2.68 0.96
CA ARG A 122 -22.97 -1.72 1.47
C ARG A 122 -23.35 -2.00 2.93
N ASP A 123 -22.43 -2.56 3.70
CA ASP A 123 -22.62 -2.86 5.13
C ASP A 123 -22.32 -1.61 5.94
N LEU A 124 -23.36 -0.83 6.23
CA LEU A 124 -23.25 0.41 6.98
C LEU A 124 -22.68 0.20 8.38
N GLU A 125 -23.10 -0.84 9.08
CA GLU A 125 -22.68 -1.08 10.46
C GLU A 125 -21.20 -1.44 10.52
N SER A 126 -20.73 -2.32 9.64
CA SER A 126 -19.30 -2.62 9.54
C SER A 126 -18.49 -1.42 9.07
N LEU A 127 -19.01 -0.64 8.11
CA LEU A 127 -18.34 0.55 7.60
C LEU A 127 -18.15 1.61 8.69
N MET A 128 -19.15 1.83 9.55
CA MET A 128 -19.09 2.86 10.60
C MET A 128 -18.07 2.54 11.69
N LYS A 129 -17.68 1.28 11.89
CA LYS A 129 -16.62 0.90 12.86
C LYS A 129 -15.28 1.55 12.54
N PHE A 130 -15.02 1.87 11.28
CA PHE A 130 -13.77 2.49 10.85
C PHE A 130 -13.75 4.00 11.05
N TYR A 131 -14.87 4.68 11.22
CA TYR A 131 -14.86 6.15 11.35
C TYR A 131 -14.73 6.55 12.81
N SER A 132 -13.94 7.59 13.08
CA SER A 132 -13.93 8.23 14.39
C SER A 132 -15.29 8.90 14.68
N LEU A 133 -15.67 8.99 15.96
CA LEU A 133 -16.86 9.74 16.40
C LEU A 133 -16.80 11.21 15.95
N LYS A 134 -15.58 11.76 15.88
CA LYS A 134 -15.28 13.11 15.44
C LYS A 134 -14.24 13.08 14.33
N MET A 135 -14.52 13.77 13.23
CA MET A 135 -13.65 13.83 12.06
C MET A 135 -13.17 15.25 11.79
N ASP A 136 -11.89 15.38 11.45
CA ASP A 136 -11.28 16.63 11.03
C ASP A 136 -11.84 17.08 9.67
N ALA A 137 -12.08 16.12 8.77
CA ALA A 137 -12.58 16.40 7.43
C ALA A 137 -13.41 15.26 6.83
N PHE A 138 -14.52 15.62 6.18
CA PHE A 138 -15.26 14.72 5.31
C PHE A 138 -15.54 15.44 3.99
N TYR A 139 -14.77 15.08 2.97
CA TYR A 139 -14.63 15.80 1.72
C TYR A 139 -14.30 17.29 1.95
N ARG A 140 -15.28 18.17 1.68
CA ARG A 140 -15.16 19.61 1.85
C ARG A 140 -15.58 20.08 3.24
N ALA A 141 -16.35 19.27 3.97
CA ALA A 141 -16.75 19.58 5.33
C ALA A 141 -15.57 19.43 6.30
N ARG A 142 -15.62 20.19 7.39
CA ARG A 142 -14.62 20.20 8.46
C ARG A 142 -15.32 20.04 9.79
N ASP A 143 -14.61 19.45 10.76
CA ASP A 143 -15.09 19.29 12.14
C ASP A 143 -16.48 18.64 12.22
N VAL A 144 -16.63 17.47 11.58
CA VAL A 144 -17.93 16.78 11.46
C VAL A 144 -18.03 15.59 12.40
N SER A 145 -19.25 15.27 12.83
CA SER A 145 -19.54 14.04 13.58
C SER A 145 -19.65 12.82 12.65
N GLN A 146 -19.46 11.63 13.21
CA GLN A 146 -19.69 10.36 12.52
C GLN A 146 -21.12 10.25 11.97
N ASP A 147 -22.12 10.87 12.61
CA ASP A 147 -23.51 10.87 12.14
C ASP A 147 -23.66 11.52 10.77
N VAL A 148 -22.84 12.53 10.44
CA VAL A 148 -22.83 13.15 9.11
C VAL A 148 -22.37 12.14 8.06
N VAL A 149 -21.31 11.38 8.37
CA VAL A 149 -20.84 10.30 7.49
C VAL A 149 -21.91 9.22 7.35
N ARG A 150 -22.48 8.77 8.47
CA ARG A 150 -23.53 7.75 8.49
C ARG A 150 -24.70 8.17 7.60
N ALA A 151 -25.21 9.39 7.76
CA ALA A 151 -26.31 9.92 6.96
C ALA A 151 -25.97 9.99 5.46
N ASP A 152 -24.75 10.40 5.10
CA ASP A 152 -24.30 10.39 3.70
C ASP A 152 -24.27 8.97 3.12
N ARG A 153 -23.65 8.03 3.84
CA ARG A 153 -23.54 6.63 3.40
C ARG A 153 -24.90 5.95 3.32
N THR A 154 -25.77 6.13 4.31
CA THR A 154 -27.17 5.63 4.29
C THR A 154 -27.89 6.09 3.03
N ARG A 155 -27.82 7.39 2.72
CA ARG A 155 -28.47 7.97 1.53
C ARG A 155 -27.95 7.36 0.23
N ILE A 156 -26.65 7.10 0.13
CA ILE A 156 -26.05 6.48 -1.06
C ILE A 156 -26.48 5.01 -1.15
N PHE A 157 -26.35 4.24 -0.07
CA PHE A 157 -26.63 2.80 -0.05
C PHE A 157 -28.11 2.49 -0.29
N GLN A 158 -29.03 3.28 0.25
CA GLN A 158 -30.47 3.11 0.03
C GLN A 158 -30.90 3.39 -1.42
N ARG A 159 -30.20 4.28 -2.13
CA ARG A 159 -30.58 4.72 -3.48
C ARG A 159 -29.83 3.98 -4.58
N ALA A 160 -28.71 3.35 -4.24
CA ALA A 160 -27.88 2.68 -5.22
C ALA A 160 -28.38 1.27 -5.49
N GLU A 161 -28.71 1.01 -6.74
CA GLU A 161 -28.96 -0.33 -7.27
C GLU A 161 -27.64 -1.14 -7.26
N ALA A 162 -26.55 -0.49 -7.66
CA ALA A 162 -25.21 -1.08 -7.69
C ALA A 162 -24.17 -0.07 -7.20
N ILE A 163 -23.18 -0.56 -6.45
CA ILE A 163 -21.96 0.17 -6.06
C ILE A 163 -20.79 -0.78 -6.25
N GLU A 164 -19.80 -0.33 -7.00
CA GLU A 164 -18.51 -0.99 -7.10
C GLU A 164 -17.42 0.05 -6.87
N VAL A 165 -16.51 -0.26 -5.96
CA VAL A 165 -15.35 0.57 -5.64
C VAL A 165 -14.11 -0.29 -5.73
N ARG A 166 -13.16 0.14 -6.57
CA ARG A 166 -11.83 -0.45 -6.68
C ARG A 166 -10.81 0.57 -6.20
N ALA A 167 -9.94 0.17 -5.30
CA ALA A 167 -8.83 0.98 -4.86
C ALA A 167 -7.52 0.43 -5.42
N GLY A 168 -6.65 1.31 -5.90
CA GLY A 168 -5.24 1.00 -6.11
C GLY A 168 -4.50 0.87 -4.78
N ALA A 169 -3.27 0.36 -4.82
CA ALA A 169 -2.42 0.31 -3.64
C ALA A 169 -2.22 1.72 -3.05
N PRO A 170 -2.36 1.89 -1.73
CA PRO A 170 -2.14 3.17 -1.07
C PRO A 170 -0.65 3.41 -0.83
N GLU A 171 -0.24 4.66 -1.04
CA GLU A 171 0.95 5.21 -0.41
C GLU A 171 0.59 5.51 1.06
N ILE A 172 1.38 4.96 2.00
CA ILE A 172 1.12 5.06 3.44
C ILE A 172 2.26 5.83 4.09
N VAL A 173 1.93 6.90 4.81
CA VAL A 173 2.85 7.66 5.64
C VAL A 173 2.36 7.60 7.08
N ILE A 174 3.11 6.93 7.96
CA ILE A 174 2.84 6.85 9.39
C ILE A 174 3.65 7.95 10.10
N SER A 175 3.05 8.63 11.07
CA SER A 175 3.76 9.62 11.89
C SER A 175 4.85 8.97 12.75
N PRO A 176 5.89 9.71 13.16
CA PRO A 176 6.94 9.18 14.02
C PRO A 176 6.46 8.58 15.34
N ASP A 177 5.33 9.06 15.88
CA ASP A 177 4.71 8.52 17.09
C ASP A 177 3.92 7.22 16.85
N GLY A 178 3.79 6.78 15.60
CA GLY A 178 3.06 5.58 15.20
C GLY A 178 1.54 5.65 15.40
N ARG A 179 0.99 6.81 15.78
CA ARG A 179 -0.43 6.96 16.19
C ARG A 179 -1.30 7.60 15.13
N THR A 180 -0.72 8.21 14.12
CA THR A 180 -1.47 8.78 12.99
C THR A 180 -0.89 8.31 11.67
N ALA A 181 -1.71 8.29 10.63
CA ALA A 181 -1.25 7.97 9.30
C ALA A 181 -2.07 8.67 8.22
N SER A 182 -1.45 8.87 7.05
CA SER A 182 -2.12 9.26 5.82
C SER A 182 -2.00 8.12 4.81
N MET A 183 -3.11 7.79 4.15
CA MET A 183 -3.17 6.87 3.02
C MET A 183 -3.63 7.61 1.78
N LEU A 184 -2.84 7.59 0.71
CA LEU A 184 -3.19 8.18 -0.58
C LEU A 184 -3.32 7.07 -1.63
N PHE A 185 -4.47 6.95 -2.28
CA PHE A 185 -4.72 5.88 -3.26
C PHE A 185 -5.62 6.36 -4.39
N SER A 186 -5.50 5.71 -5.55
CA SER A 186 -6.49 5.89 -6.62
C SER A 186 -7.75 5.08 -6.31
N LYS A 187 -8.92 5.69 -6.47
CA LYS A 187 -10.22 5.05 -6.32
C LYS A 187 -10.98 5.15 -7.63
N GLU A 188 -11.33 4.01 -8.20
CA GLU A 188 -12.29 3.89 -9.28
C GLU A 188 -13.64 3.51 -8.68
N TYR A 189 -14.70 4.19 -9.11
CA TYR A 189 -16.04 3.87 -8.67
C TYR A 189 -16.98 3.73 -9.85
N PHE A 190 -17.94 2.83 -9.69
CA PHE A 190 -19.15 2.73 -10.48
C PHE A 190 -20.35 2.70 -9.54
N MET A 191 -21.37 3.49 -9.84
CA MET A 191 -22.62 3.50 -9.10
C MET A 191 -23.78 3.60 -10.06
N LYS A 192 -24.83 2.82 -9.81
CA LYS A 192 -26.12 2.96 -10.48
C LYS A 192 -27.15 3.43 -9.47
N VAL A 193 -27.69 4.63 -9.67
CA VAL A 193 -28.63 5.28 -8.75
C VAL A 193 -29.83 5.78 -9.53
N ASN A 194 -31.03 5.30 -9.19
CA ASN A 194 -32.29 5.63 -9.87
C ASN A 194 -32.19 5.49 -11.40
N GLY A 195 -31.67 4.37 -11.89
CA GLY A 195 -31.48 4.10 -13.32
C GLY A 195 -30.33 4.87 -13.99
N ARG A 196 -29.66 5.80 -13.29
CA ARG A 196 -28.53 6.56 -13.84
C ARG A 196 -27.20 5.96 -13.37
N GLU A 197 -26.34 5.69 -14.34
CA GLU A 197 -24.97 5.29 -14.08
C GLU A 197 -24.08 6.50 -13.82
N ARG A 198 -23.14 6.34 -12.90
CA ARG A 198 -22.04 7.25 -12.65
C ARG A 198 -20.78 6.44 -12.48
N ARG A 199 -19.71 6.88 -13.13
CA ARG A 199 -18.39 6.27 -12.97
C ARG A 199 -17.34 7.36 -12.87
N GLY A 200 -16.21 7.04 -12.26
CA GLY A 200 -15.13 8.01 -12.16
C GLY A 200 -13.90 7.42 -11.51
N LYS A 201 -12.81 8.17 -11.62
CA LYS A 201 -11.55 7.85 -10.94
C LYS A 201 -11.07 9.09 -10.20
N VAL A 202 -10.69 8.92 -8.94
CA VAL A 202 -10.17 10.00 -8.09
C VAL A 202 -8.88 9.55 -7.40
N LEU A 203 -8.05 10.50 -7.03
CA LEU A 203 -7.00 10.31 -6.03
C LEU A 203 -7.62 10.68 -4.67
N GLN A 204 -7.76 9.69 -3.78
CA GLN A 204 -8.38 9.86 -2.47
C GLN A 204 -7.33 9.76 -1.37
N GLN A 205 -7.51 10.55 -0.32
CA GLN A 205 -6.73 10.49 0.90
C GLN A 205 -7.63 10.12 2.08
N LEU A 206 -7.18 9.13 2.86
CA LEU A 206 -7.71 8.83 4.19
C LEU A 206 -6.68 9.22 5.25
N GLY A 207 -7.10 9.96 6.26
CA GLY A 207 -6.34 10.21 7.47
C GLY A 207 -6.81 9.27 8.57
N TRP A 208 -5.86 8.65 9.26
CA TRP A 208 -6.10 7.61 10.25
C TRP A 208 -5.48 7.98 11.60
N GLN A 209 -6.13 7.53 12.67
CA GLN A 209 -5.65 7.63 14.04
C GLN A 209 -5.80 6.28 14.74
N LEU A 210 -4.74 5.81 15.38
CA LEU A 210 -4.74 4.60 16.19
C LEU A 210 -5.42 4.89 17.54
N THR A 211 -6.40 4.07 17.89
CA THR A 211 -7.15 4.14 19.14
C THR A 211 -7.09 2.80 19.88
N GLY A 212 -7.66 2.73 21.09
CA GLY A 212 -7.83 1.45 21.79
C GLY A 212 -8.70 0.43 21.04
N GLU A 213 -9.48 0.88 20.05
CA GLU A 213 -10.32 0.05 19.19
C GLU A 213 -9.69 -0.19 17.80
N GLY A 214 -8.40 0.12 17.63
CA GLY A 214 -7.70 0.05 16.34
C GLY A 214 -7.73 1.36 15.56
N TRP A 215 -7.41 1.29 14.27
CA TRP A 215 -7.31 2.44 13.39
C TRP A 215 -8.67 3.00 13.02
N LYS A 216 -8.85 4.31 13.24
CA LYS A 216 -10.06 5.06 12.89
C LYS A 216 -9.74 6.13 11.85
N ILE A 217 -10.62 6.27 10.87
CA ILE A 217 -10.61 7.34 9.87
C ILE A 217 -11.07 8.62 10.56
N VAL A 218 -10.17 9.59 10.59
CA VAL A 218 -10.40 10.95 11.08
C VAL A 218 -10.52 11.96 9.95
N SER A 219 -10.13 11.59 8.72
CA SER A 219 -10.28 12.42 7.54
C SER A 219 -10.53 11.57 6.28
N GLU A 220 -11.48 11.96 5.44
CA GLU A 220 -11.67 11.40 4.10
C GLU A 220 -11.78 12.52 3.07
N ARG A 221 -10.94 12.54 2.03
CA ARG A 221 -10.94 13.61 1.03
C ARG A 221 -10.60 13.10 -0.36
N ASP A 222 -11.32 13.57 -1.37
CA ASP A 222 -10.88 13.48 -2.76
C ASP A 222 -9.90 14.62 -3.05
N ILE A 223 -8.63 14.27 -3.29
CA ILE A 223 -7.55 15.24 -3.55
C ILE A 223 -7.61 15.71 -5.01
N LYS A 224 -7.89 14.80 -5.93
CA LYS A 224 -7.93 15.11 -7.37
C LYS A 224 -8.92 14.20 -8.08
N VAL A 225 -9.69 14.76 -9.01
CA VAL A 225 -10.45 13.95 -9.98
C VAL A 225 -9.52 13.59 -11.14
N LEU A 226 -9.37 12.29 -11.39
CA LEU A 226 -8.49 11.74 -12.44
C LEU A 226 -9.28 11.48 -13.73
N VAL A 227 -10.51 11.00 -13.62
CA VAL A 227 -11.44 10.79 -14.75
C VAL A 227 -12.85 11.15 -14.30
N LYS A 228 -13.57 11.92 -15.13
CA LYS A 228 -15.01 12.16 -14.98
C LYS A 228 -15.76 11.27 -15.97
N GLY A 229 -16.80 10.59 -15.49
CA GLY A 229 -17.74 9.83 -16.30
C GLY A 229 -19.18 10.15 -15.95
#